data_AF-A0A0F7SQ44-F1
#
_entry.id   AF-A0A0F7SQ44-F1
#
_cell.length_a   1.000
_cell.length_b   1.000
_cell.length_c   1.000
_cell.angle_alpha   90.00
_cell.angle_beta   90.00
_cell.angle_gamma   90.00
#
_symmetry.space_group_name_H-M   'P 1'
#
loop_
_entity.id
_entity.type
_entity.pdbx_description
1 polymer ?
#
loop_
_entity_poly.entity_id
_entity_poly.type
_entity_poly.pdbx_seq_one_letter_code
_entity_poly.pdbx_strand_id
1 'polypeptide(L)'
;MVKETAFYDLLGANPTDSEDQLKKAYRKKALRLHPDKGGDPEAFKEVTHAYEVLSDPQQRDLYDQMGEAGLQSGAGGMGGGMDAQDLFSQLFGGGGGAFGGFGGGGPRRPQGPRKGKDLVHRVSVTLAELYLGKVKKLALQKHVICGGCEGRGGKEGAVKKCTTCNGQGYRVMLRQLGPMMQQVQQPCGDCDAKGEIIDPKHRCKVCSGKKVNSERKVLEVHIDRGMKGGQQITFNGESDQAPGTIPGDVVIVIEEKPHELFTRKGDDLYCEVKIDLLTALGGGEFSILHLDDRAVHVTIKPGEVIKPGTLKRLEGQGMPSYRHHELGDLYVKLTVDFPDTIDPALIAGLESALPPRTPAQTYPENIHVDEVKLSEPTDREKRAHGGPGGHSHSHDDMDDDEEEGAGPQVQCAQQ
;
A
#
# COMPACT_ATOMS: atom_id res chain seq x y z
N MET A 1 -18.46 44.51 -21.97
CA MET A 1 -17.80 43.50 -22.84
C MET A 1 -16.49 43.15 -22.17
N VAL A 2 -16.17 41.87 -22.09
CA VAL A 2 -14.95 41.36 -21.45
C VAL A 2 -13.77 41.59 -22.40
N LYS A 3 -12.61 41.99 -21.86
CA LYS A 3 -11.41 42.30 -22.66
C LYS A 3 -10.77 41.06 -23.28
N GLU A 4 -10.74 39.94 -22.56
CA GLU A 4 -10.17 38.66 -23.00
C GLU A 4 -11.05 37.47 -22.57
N THR A 5 -11.23 36.46 -23.42
CA THR A 5 -12.05 35.27 -23.11
C THR A 5 -11.25 34.03 -22.77
N ALA A 6 -9.92 34.09 -22.76
CA ALA A 6 -9.04 32.92 -22.69
C ALA A 6 -9.34 32.02 -21.47
N PHE A 7 -9.57 32.57 -20.27
CA PHE A 7 -9.89 31.78 -19.08
C PHE A 7 -11.29 31.16 -19.14
N TYR A 8 -12.26 31.85 -19.76
CA TYR A 8 -13.59 31.30 -20.01
C TYR A 8 -13.54 30.17 -21.03
N ASP A 9 -12.74 30.32 -22.08
CA ASP A 9 -12.54 29.31 -23.12
C ASP A 9 -11.82 28.07 -22.55
N LEU A 10 -10.81 28.28 -21.69
CA LEU A 10 -10.12 27.23 -20.93
C LEU A 10 -11.04 26.46 -19.98
N LEU A 11 -12.09 27.08 -19.43
CA LEU A 11 -13.14 26.39 -18.67
C LEU A 11 -14.26 25.82 -19.55
N GLY A 12 -14.42 26.33 -20.77
CA GLY A 12 -15.57 26.04 -21.64
C GLY A 12 -16.86 26.66 -21.08
N ALA A 13 -16.74 27.87 -20.52
CA ALA A 13 -17.80 28.66 -19.94
C ALA A 13 -17.97 29.98 -20.70
N ASN A 14 -19.08 30.68 -20.49
CA ASN A 14 -19.32 32.00 -21.06
C ASN A 14 -18.97 33.11 -20.05
N PRO A 15 -18.57 34.31 -20.51
CA PRO A 15 -18.33 35.44 -19.61
C PRO A 15 -19.54 35.87 -18.78
N THR A 16 -20.75 35.53 -19.21
CA THR A 16 -22.01 35.80 -18.50
C THR A 16 -22.41 34.69 -17.52
N ASP A 17 -21.63 33.60 -17.42
CA ASP A 17 -21.97 32.46 -16.56
C ASP A 17 -21.84 32.84 -15.08
N SER A 18 -22.81 32.37 -14.31
CA SER A 18 -22.80 32.47 -12.84
C SER A 18 -21.66 31.66 -12.23
N GLU A 19 -21.28 31.97 -10.99
CA GLU A 19 -20.25 31.25 -10.24
C GLU A 19 -20.54 29.73 -10.18
N ASP A 20 -21.81 29.35 -10.00
CA ASP A 20 -22.24 27.95 -9.99
C ASP A 20 -22.02 27.25 -11.34
N GLN A 21 -22.18 27.97 -12.45
CA GLN A 21 -21.94 27.45 -13.80
C GLN A 21 -20.43 27.31 -14.06
N LEU A 22 -19.62 28.28 -13.65
CA LEU A 22 -18.15 28.20 -13.70
C LEU A 22 -17.63 27.00 -12.89
N LYS A 23 -18.15 26.80 -11.68
CA LYS A 23 -17.81 25.66 -10.82
C LYS A 23 -18.23 24.31 -11.41
N LYS A 24 -19.33 24.25 -12.16
CA LYS A 24 -19.73 23.04 -12.89
C LYS A 24 -18.82 22.77 -14.09
N ALA A 25 -18.46 23.82 -14.84
CA ALA A 25 -17.55 23.73 -15.97
C ALA A 25 -16.15 23.23 -15.54
N TYR A 26 -15.59 23.82 -14.47
CA TYR A 26 -14.33 23.39 -13.88
C TYR A 26 -14.36 21.92 -13.46
N ARG A 27 -15.35 21.48 -12.66
CA ARG A 27 -15.45 20.08 -12.22
C ARG A 27 -15.47 19.09 -13.39
N LYS A 28 -16.17 19.44 -14.47
CA LYS A 28 -16.24 18.59 -15.68
C LYS A 28 -14.90 18.50 -16.41
N LYS A 29 -14.14 19.60 -16.49
CA LYS A 29 -12.80 19.61 -17.13
C LYS A 29 -11.73 18.98 -16.22
N ALA A 30 -11.72 19.30 -14.93
CA ALA A 30 -10.79 18.74 -13.95
C ALA A 30 -10.87 17.20 -13.87
N LEU A 31 -12.08 16.63 -13.93
CA LEU A 31 -12.26 15.17 -13.97
C LEU A 31 -11.70 14.49 -15.22
N ARG A 32 -11.63 15.23 -16.34
CA ARG A 32 -11.13 14.71 -17.63
C ARG A 32 -9.61 14.87 -17.75
N LEU A 33 -9.08 15.98 -17.23
CA LEU A 33 -7.65 16.31 -17.29
C LEU A 33 -6.87 15.79 -16.08
N HIS A 34 -7.51 15.03 -15.18
CA HIS A 34 -6.85 14.53 -13.98
C HIS A 34 -5.68 13.58 -14.35
N PRO A 35 -4.46 13.81 -13.81
CA PRO A 35 -3.28 12.98 -14.11
C PRO A 35 -3.49 11.49 -13.82
N ASP A 36 -4.12 11.15 -12.68
CA ASP A 36 -4.44 9.75 -12.33
C ASP A 36 -5.41 9.05 -13.30
N LYS A 37 -6.11 9.81 -14.15
CA LYS A 37 -7.00 9.28 -15.20
C LYS A 37 -6.38 9.37 -16.60
N GLY A 38 -5.07 9.61 -16.68
CA GLY A 38 -4.33 9.72 -17.94
C GLY A 38 -4.48 11.08 -18.64
N GLY A 39 -4.89 12.13 -17.91
CA GLY A 39 -4.98 13.50 -18.42
C GLY A 39 -3.62 14.22 -18.38
N ASP A 40 -3.51 15.28 -19.18
CA ASP A 40 -2.30 16.11 -19.25
C ASP A 40 -2.14 17.01 -18.00
N PRO A 41 -1.05 16.86 -17.23
CA PRO A 41 -0.79 17.68 -16.04
C PRO A 41 -0.66 19.18 -16.34
N GLU A 42 -0.18 19.58 -17.52
CA GLU A 42 -0.01 20.99 -17.87
C GLU A 42 -1.37 21.65 -18.14
N ALA A 43 -2.20 21.02 -18.97
CA ALA A 43 -3.57 21.45 -19.20
C ALA A 43 -4.41 21.49 -17.90
N PHE A 44 -4.16 20.57 -16.96
CA PHE A 44 -4.83 20.60 -15.65
C PHE A 44 -4.46 21.84 -14.82
N LYS A 45 -3.18 22.24 -14.83
CA LYS A 45 -2.71 23.45 -14.14
C LYS A 45 -3.34 24.71 -14.72
N GLU A 46 -3.39 24.83 -16.05
CA GLU A 46 -3.99 25.99 -16.72
C GLU A 46 -5.48 26.13 -16.42
N VAL A 47 -6.22 25.02 -16.44
CA VAL A 47 -7.66 24.98 -16.11
C VAL A 47 -7.92 25.32 -14.64
N THR A 48 -7.01 24.93 -13.74
CA THR A 48 -7.10 25.26 -12.32
C THR A 48 -6.84 26.75 -12.09
N HIS A 49 -5.79 27.30 -12.70
CA HIS A 49 -5.48 28.73 -12.62
C HIS A 49 -6.61 29.60 -13.19
N ALA A 50 -7.18 29.22 -14.34
CA ALA A 50 -8.33 29.90 -14.92
C ALA A 50 -9.55 29.89 -13.97
N TYR A 51 -9.80 28.78 -13.27
CA TYR A 51 -10.88 28.72 -12.28
C TYR A 51 -10.61 29.57 -11.04
N GLU A 52 -9.38 29.57 -10.51
CA GLU A 52 -9.01 30.39 -9.35
C GLU A 52 -9.33 31.86 -9.59
N VAL A 53 -8.86 32.41 -10.72
CA VAL A 53 -9.12 33.81 -11.12
C VAL A 53 -10.61 34.06 -11.32
N LEU A 54 -11.32 33.17 -12.00
CA LEU A 54 -12.75 33.39 -12.32
C LEU A 54 -13.70 33.08 -11.15
N SER A 55 -13.23 32.38 -10.12
CA SER A 55 -14.01 32.05 -8.93
C SER A 55 -14.05 33.17 -7.89
N ASP A 56 -13.03 34.04 -7.86
CA ASP A 56 -13.01 35.21 -7.00
C ASP A 56 -13.67 36.40 -7.73
N PRO A 57 -14.74 37.01 -7.18
CA PRO A 57 -15.44 38.10 -7.85
C PRO A 57 -14.55 39.32 -8.18
N GLN A 58 -13.57 39.63 -7.33
CA GLN A 58 -12.67 40.78 -7.54
C GLN A 58 -11.63 40.48 -8.62
N GLN A 59 -11.08 39.27 -8.63
CA GLN A 59 -10.13 38.82 -9.65
C GLN A 59 -10.80 38.66 -11.01
N ARG A 60 -12.04 38.14 -11.03
CA ARG A 60 -12.88 38.06 -12.23
C ARG A 60 -13.15 39.44 -12.81
N ASP A 61 -13.59 40.39 -11.99
CA ASP A 61 -13.85 41.76 -12.45
C ASP A 61 -12.57 42.44 -13.00
N LEU A 62 -11.43 42.18 -12.36
CA LEU A 62 -10.13 42.70 -12.81
C LEU A 62 -9.71 42.08 -14.14
N TYR A 63 -9.85 40.76 -14.30
CA TYR A 63 -9.61 40.05 -15.54
C TYR A 63 -10.56 40.56 -16.65
N ASP A 64 -11.84 40.75 -16.33
CA ASP A 64 -12.84 41.18 -17.29
C ASP A 64 -12.55 42.58 -17.86
N GLN A 65 -11.97 43.47 -17.03
CA GLN A 65 -11.64 44.85 -17.40
C GLN A 65 -10.25 44.99 -18.02
N MET A 66 -9.26 44.25 -17.52
CA MET A 66 -7.84 44.49 -17.83
C MET A 66 -7.16 43.34 -18.55
N GLY A 67 -7.80 42.17 -18.69
CA GLY A 67 -7.21 40.97 -19.26
C GLY A 67 -6.15 40.37 -18.34
N GLU A 68 -5.41 39.38 -18.82
CA GLU A 68 -4.39 38.68 -18.04
C GLU A 68 -3.28 39.62 -17.52
N ALA A 69 -2.96 40.68 -18.29
CA ALA A 69 -2.01 41.71 -17.88
C ALA A 69 -2.42 42.46 -16.60
N GLY A 70 -3.72 42.55 -16.30
CA GLY A 70 -4.23 43.19 -15.08
C GLY A 70 -3.90 42.39 -13.82
N LEU A 71 -3.94 41.05 -13.92
CA LEU A 71 -3.64 40.13 -12.82
C LEU A 71 -2.15 40.19 -12.42
N GLN A 72 -1.27 40.39 -13.41
CA GLN A 72 0.17 40.46 -13.19
C GLN A 72 0.60 41.73 -12.44
N SER A 73 -0.17 42.82 -12.56
CA SER A 73 0.08 44.09 -11.87
C SER A 73 -0.35 44.11 -10.39
N GLY A 74 -1.09 43.09 -9.93
CA GLY A 74 -1.51 42.90 -8.54
C GLY A 74 -0.69 41.87 -7.75
N ALA A 75 0.23 41.14 -8.41
CA ALA A 75 1.02 40.06 -7.82
C ALA A 75 2.22 40.55 -7.00
N GLY A 76 1.96 41.40 -6.01
CA GLY A 76 2.89 41.67 -4.92
C GLY A 76 2.81 40.56 -3.86
N GLY A 77 3.53 39.46 -4.09
CA GLY A 77 3.91 38.52 -3.03
C GLY A 77 2.94 37.37 -2.74
N MET A 78 2.90 36.36 -3.64
CA MET A 78 2.59 34.97 -3.26
C MET A 78 3.07 33.99 -4.35
N GLY A 79 4.25 34.23 -4.91
CA GLY A 79 4.90 33.32 -5.87
C GLY A 79 5.81 32.35 -5.15
N GLY A 80 5.27 31.25 -4.65
CA GLY A 80 6.04 30.16 -4.05
C GLY A 80 5.38 28.83 -4.39
N GLY A 81 6.07 28.02 -5.19
CA GLY A 81 5.58 26.74 -5.70
C GLY A 81 5.08 25.82 -4.58
N MET A 82 3.76 25.71 -4.47
CA MET A 82 3.09 24.66 -3.71
C MET A 82 2.61 23.60 -4.70
N ASP A 83 3.00 22.36 -4.46
CA ASP A 83 2.58 21.21 -5.24
C ASP A 83 1.05 21.15 -5.33
N ALA A 84 0.54 20.96 -6.55
CA ALA A 84 -0.90 20.92 -6.85
C ALA A 84 -1.65 19.85 -6.04
N GLN A 85 -0.95 18.82 -5.57
CA GLN A 85 -1.47 17.77 -4.69
C GLN A 85 -1.76 18.26 -3.27
N ASP A 86 -0.97 19.23 -2.78
CA ASP A 86 -1.07 19.76 -1.41
C ASP A 86 -2.20 20.79 -1.31
N LEU A 87 -2.34 21.62 -2.36
CA LEU A 87 -3.45 22.57 -2.49
C LEU A 87 -4.81 21.88 -2.67
N PHE A 88 -4.86 20.76 -3.40
CA PHE A 88 -6.07 19.95 -3.56
C PHE A 88 -6.49 19.26 -2.26
N SER A 89 -5.53 18.82 -1.45
CA SER A 89 -5.79 18.24 -0.13
C SER A 89 -6.40 19.28 0.83
N GLN A 90 -5.98 20.54 0.71
CA GLN A 90 -6.49 21.65 1.52
C GLN A 90 -7.88 22.15 1.09
N LEU A 91 -8.25 21.96 -0.19
CA LEU A 91 -9.55 22.39 -0.74
C LEU A 91 -10.60 21.27 -0.81
N PHE A 92 -10.20 20.01 -1.01
CA PHE A 92 -11.09 18.86 -1.20
C PHE A 92 -10.83 17.67 -0.26
N GLY A 93 -9.69 17.65 0.46
CA GLY A 93 -9.25 16.55 1.32
C GLY A 93 -9.59 16.74 2.80
N GLY A 94 -10.88 16.65 3.15
CA GLY A 94 -11.33 16.22 4.48
C GLY A 94 -10.62 16.79 5.72
N GLY A 95 -10.88 18.04 6.08
CA GLY A 95 -10.48 18.62 7.37
C GLY A 95 -10.51 20.14 7.33
N GLY A 96 -11.33 20.76 8.19
CA GLY A 96 -11.65 22.19 8.08
C GLY A 96 -10.45 23.15 8.13
N GLY A 97 -10.52 24.19 7.29
CA GLY A 97 -9.68 25.39 7.28
C GLY A 97 -9.18 25.67 5.87
N ALA A 98 -9.77 26.58 5.08
CA ALA A 98 -9.51 28.02 5.21
C ALA A 98 -10.58 28.92 4.51
N PHE A 99 -11.85 28.50 4.46
CA PHE A 99 -12.96 29.32 3.90
C PHE A 99 -14.23 29.27 4.76
N GLY A 100 -14.07 29.04 6.07
CA GLY A 100 -15.19 28.91 7.02
C GLY A 100 -15.58 30.21 7.73
N GLY A 101 -15.36 31.37 7.12
CA GLY A 101 -15.55 32.65 7.81
C GLY A 101 -15.99 33.77 6.89
N PHE A 102 -17.25 33.76 6.45
CA PHE A 102 -18.13 34.94 6.40
C PHE A 102 -19.52 34.51 5.91
N GLY A 103 -20.55 34.78 6.71
CA GLY A 103 -21.97 34.65 6.30
C GLY A 103 -22.64 33.31 6.62
N GLY A 104 -23.31 33.24 7.76
CA GLY A 104 -24.26 32.14 8.03
C GLY A 104 -24.49 31.85 9.50
N GLY A 105 -25.25 32.71 10.20
CA GLY A 105 -25.83 32.43 11.51
C GLY A 105 -26.96 31.39 11.44
N GLY A 106 -26.70 30.23 10.86
CA GLY A 106 -27.60 29.08 10.90
C GLY A 106 -27.48 28.35 12.24
N PRO A 107 -28.57 27.87 12.86
CA PRO A 107 -28.49 27.05 14.05
C PRO A 107 -27.57 25.86 13.79
N ARG A 108 -26.50 25.72 14.58
CA ARG A 108 -25.64 24.53 14.57
C ARG A 108 -26.55 23.32 14.81
N ARG A 109 -26.86 22.57 13.74
CA ARG A 109 -27.50 21.26 13.87
C ARG A 109 -26.69 20.46 14.89
N PRO A 110 -27.32 19.83 15.89
CA PRO A 110 -26.64 18.93 16.80
C PRO A 110 -25.85 17.93 15.96
N GLN A 111 -24.52 18.01 16.00
CA GLN A 111 -23.66 17.04 15.36
C GLN A 111 -24.06 15.69 15.97
N GLY A 112 -24.52 14.75 15.15
CA GLY A 112 -24.91 13.42 15.62
C GLY A 112 -23.77 12.78 16.43
N PRO A 113 -24.07 11.73 17.21
CA PRO A 113 -23.07 11.04 18.02
C PRO A 113 -21.85 10.71 17.16
N ARG A 114 -20.65 11.04 17.65
CA ARG A 114 -19.41 10.78 16.91
C ARG A 114 -19.28 9.25 16.69
N LYS A 115 -18.88 8.81 15.50
CA LYS A 115 -18.51 7.41 15.25
C LYS A 115 -17.12 7.16 15.83
N GLY A 116 -16.94 6.02 16.48
CA GLY A 116 -15.67 5.51 16.97
C GLY A 116 -14.75 5.16 15.80
N LYS A 117 -13.47 4.97 16.11
CA LYS A 117 -12.49 4.57 15.10
C LYS A 117 -12.71 3.11 14.73
N ASP A 118 -12.57 2.81 13.44
CA ASP A 118 -12.63 1.44 12.94
C ASP A 118 -11.30 0.72 13.27
N LEU A 119 -11.38 -0.56 13.60
CA LEU A 119 -10.23 -1.41 13.93
C LEU A 119 -9.91 -2.31 12.75
N VAL A 120 -8.71 -2.18 12.18
CA VAL A 120 -8.26 -3.02 11.06
C VAL A 120 -7.40 -4.16 11.57
N HIS A 121 -7.81 -5.40 11.31
CA HIS A 121 -7.03 -6.60 11.65
C HIS A 121 -6.64 -7.35 10.38
N ARG A 122 -5.36 -7.69 10.23
CA ARG A 122 -4.87 -8.48 9.10
C ARG A 122 -4.83 -9.95 9.50
N VAL A 123 -5.47 -10.81 8.72
CA VAL A 123 -5.47 -12.26 8.96
C VAL A 123 -4.75 -12.93 7.81
N SER A 124 -3.61 -13.54 8.11
CA SER A 124 -2.84 -14.30 7.12
C SER A 124 -3.50 -15.66 6.86
N VAL A 125 -3.70 -15.98 5.59
CA VAL A 125 -4.41 -17.18 5.11
C VAL A 125 -3.53 -17.89 4.09
N THR A 126 -3.49 -19.23 4.13
CA THR A 126 -2.73 -20.00 3.14
C THR A 126 -3.51 -20.19 1.85
N LEU A 127 -2.82 -20.47 0.75
CA LEU A 127 -3.45 -20.73 -0.54
C LEU A 127 -4.45 -21.91 -0.48
N ALA A 128 -4.12 -22.97 0.25
CA ALA A 128 -5.00 -24.12 0.49
C ALA A 128 -6.29 -23.74 1.24
N GLU A 129 -6.19 -22.84 2.23
CA GLU A 129 -7.38 -22.34 2.96
C GLU A 129 -8.30 -21.51 2.05
N LEU A 130 -7.74 -20.75 1.09
CA LEU A 130 -8.51 -20.00 0.09
C LEU A 130 -9.14 -20.93 -0.97
N TYR A 131 -8.53 -22.08 -1.24
CA TYR A 131 -9.04 -23.08 -2.18
C TYR A 131 -10.22 -23.87 -1.60
N LEU A 132 -10.07 -24.42 -0.39
CA LEU A 132 -11.08 -25.25 0.26
C LEU A 132 -12.17 -24.44 0.99
N GLY A 133 -11.85 -23.21 1.39
CA GLY A 133 -12.63 -22.42 2.32
C GLY A 133 -12.44 -22.88 3.76
N LYS A 134 -12.42 -21.94 4.71
CA LYS A 134 -12.21 -22.24 6.13
C LYS A 134 -12.87 -21.20 7.02
N VAL A 135 -13.34 -21.63 8.19
CA VAL A 135 -13.78 -20.70 9.25
C VAL A 135 -12.63 -20.53 10.25
N LYS A 136 -12.12 -19.31 10.39
CA LYS A 136 -11.10 -18.96 11.38
C LYS A 136 -11.72 -18.22 12.55
N LYS A 137 -11.37 -18.61 13.77
CA LYS A 137 -11.80 -17.93 15.00
C LYS A 137 -10.74 -16.91 15.42
N LEU A 138 -11.10 -15.63 15.38
CA LEU A 138 -10.23 -14.54 15.79
C LEU A 138 -10.67 -14.02 17.16
N ALA A 139 -9.80 -14.15 18.16
CA ALA A 139 -10.04 -13.57 19.48
C ALA A 139 -9.57 -12.11 19.49
N LEU A 140 -10.50 -11.19 19.69
CA LEU A 140 -10.23 -9.76 19.80
C LEU A 140 -10.50 -9.30 21.23
N GLN A 141 -9.65 -8.41 21.72
CA GLN A 141 -9.90 -7.69 22.96
C GLN A 141 -10.47 -6.33 22.59
N LYS A 142 -11.67 -6.02 23.08
CA LYS A 142 -12.33 -4.74 22.83
C LYS A 142 -12.78 -4.09 24.13
N HIS A 143 -12.90 -2.77 24.12
CA HIS A 143 -13.49 -2.01 25.19
C HIS A 143 -15.00 -1.97 25.05
N VAL A 144 -15.71 -2.41 26.08
CA VAL A 144 -17.18 -2.39 26.16
C VAL A 144 -17.59 -1.46 27.30
N ILE A 145 -18.73 -0.77 27.14
CA ILE A 145 -19.29 0.07 28.20
C ILE A 145 -19.48 -0.76 29.46
N CYS A 146 -18.98 -0.27 30.60
CA CYS A 146 -19.04 -1.01 31.84
C CYS A 146 -20.50 -1.17 32.29
N GLY A 147 -21.03 -2.40 32.27
CA GLY A 147 -22.40 -2.69 32.72
C GLY A 147 -22.71 -2.23 34.14
N GLY A 148 -21.73 -2.25 35.06
CA GLY A 148 -21.93 -1.81 36.45
C GLY A 148 -22.06 -0.29 36.67
N CYS A 149 -21.82 0.55 35.65
CA CYS A 149 -22.02 2.00 35.76
C CYS A 149 -22.58 2.64 34.47
N GLU A 150 -22.90 1.82 33.47
CA GLU A 150 -23.44 2.22 32.16
C GLU A 150 -22.63 3.35 31.49
N GLY A 151 -21.30 3.32 31.65
CA GLY A 151 -20.41 4.33 31.07
C GLY A 151 -20.33 5.64 31.84
N ARG A 152 -20.91 5.73 33.06
CA ARG A 152 -20.80 6.92 33.91
C ARG A 152 -19.49 6.99 34.70
N GLY A 153 -18.91 5.85 35.06
CA GLY A 153 -17.63 5.76 35.77
C GLY A 153 -17.74 5.88 37.31
N GLY A 154 -18.92 6.20 37.83
CA GLY A 154 -19.20 6.25 39.26
C GLY A 154 -20.69 6.02 39.54
N LYS A 155 -21.08 6.13 40.82
CA LYS A 155 -22.50 6.14 41.21
C LYS A 155 -23.23 7.36 40.60
N GLU A 156 -24.56 7.32 40.54
CA GLU A 156 -25.35 8.45 40.05
C GLU A 156 -25.02 9.72 40.83
N GLY A 157 -24.76 10.84 40.14
CA GLY A 157 -24.38 12.11 40.76
C GLY A 157 -22.93 12.21 41.28
N ALA A 158 -22.14 11.13 41.20
CA ALA A 158 -20.74 11.14 41.64
C ALA A 158 -19.78 11.83 40.67
N VAL A 159 -20.21 12.06 39.42
CA VAL A 159 -19.41 12.68 38.37
C VAL A 159 -19.63 14.19 38.42
N LYS A 160 -18.59 14.94 38.80
CA LYS A 160 -18.63 16.40 38.86
C LYS A 160 -17.75 16.98 37.77
N LYS A 161 -18.12 18.13 37.20
CA LYS A 161 -17.26 18.85 36.27
C LYS A 161 -16.00 19.32 36.99
N CYS A 162 -14.84 19.20 36.35
CA CYS A 162 -13.59 19.71 36.91
C CYS A 162 -13.70 21.23 37.07
N THR A 163 -13.51 21.74 38.28
CA THR A 163 -13.59 23.16 38.60
C THR A 163 -12.42 23.94 38.00
N THR A 164 -11.24 23.32 37.87
CA THR A 164 -10.04 24.02 37.42
C THR A 164 -9.93 24.16 35.90
N CYS A 165 -10.59 23.30 35.12
CA CYS A 165 -10.70 23.46 33.67
C CYS A 165 -12.13 23.70 33.19
N ASN A 166 -13.11 23.87 34.11
CA ASN A 166 -14.53 24.01 33.79
C ASN A 166 -15.08 22.97 32.80
N GLY A 167 -14.56 21.74 32.85
CA GLY A 167 -14.94 20.66 31.94
C GLY A 167 -14.25 20.67 30.57
N GLN A 168 -13.26 21.54 30.34
CA GLN A 168 -12.55 21.62 29.07
C GLN A 168 -11.42 20.59 28.93
N GLY A 169 -10.88 20.07 30.04
CA GLY A 169 -9.81 19.07 30.05
C GLY A 169 -8.39 19.64 29.82
N TYR A 170 -8.24 20.86 29.33
CA TYR A 170 -6.96 21.54 29.18
C TYR A 170 -6.98 22.91 29.85
N ARG A 171 -5.80 23.43 30.16
CA ARG A 171 -5.59 24.80 30.62
C ARG A 171 -4.77 25.55 29.58
N VAL A 172 -5.19 26.76 29.26
CA VAL A 172 -4.42 27.66 28.40
C VAL A 172 -3.45 28.42 29.31
N MET A 173 -2.16 28.15 29.15
CA MET A 173 -1.10 28.87 29.85
C MET A 173 -0.41 29.82 28.86
N LEU A 174 -0.32 31.11 29.21
CA LEU A 174 0.42 32.09 28.44
C LEU A 174 1.91 31.93 28.74
N ARG A 175 2.70 31.45 27.78
CA ARG A 175 4.14 31.35 27.87
C ARG A 175 4.78 32.49 27.10
N GLN A 176 5.50 33.35 27.79
CA GLN A 176 6.22 34.45 27.17
C GLN A 176 7.55 33.92 26.59
N LEU A 177 7.67 33.90 25.25
CA LEU A 177 8.93 33.66 24.55
C LEU A 177 9.42 35.02 24.05
N GLY A 178 10.11 35.75 24.93
CA GLY A 178 10.64 37.08 24.62
C GLY A 178 9.53 38.11 24.35
N PRO A 179 9.61 38.92 23.27
CA PRO A 179 8.61 39.96 22.97
C PRO A 179 7.26 39.42 22.47
N MET A 180 7.11 38.10 22.26
CA MET A 180 5.84 37.48 21.86
C MET A 180 5.25 36.60 22.98
N MET A 181 3.94 36.76 23.21
CA MET A 181 3.14 35.93 24.11
C MET A 181 2.55 34.75 23.32
N GLN A 182 2.93 33.52 23.67
CA GLN A 182 2.38 32.31 23.05
C GLN A 182 1.37 31.64 23.99
N GLN A 183 0.18 31.33 23.50
CA GLN A 183 -0.78 30.50 24.24
C GLN A 183 -0.43 29.02 24.05
N VAL A 184 -0.08 28.33 25.14
CA VAL A 184 0.20 26.89 25.15
C VAL A 184 -0.94 26.18 25.87
N GLN A 185 -1.54 25.19 25.21
CA GLN A 185 -2.55 24.33 25.82
C GLN A 185 -1.87 23.17 26.54
N GLN A 186 -2.02 23.07 27.86
CA GLN A 186 -1.50 21.98 28.67
C GLN A 186 -2.67 21.15 29.23
N PRO A 187 -2.59 19.80 29.27
CA PRO A 187 -3.63 18.99 29.90
C PRO A 187 -3.81 19.36 31.37
N CYS A 188 -5.06 19.44 31.82
CA CYS A 188 -5.37 19.77 33.22
C CYS A 188 -5.00 18.60 34.13
N GLY A 189 -4.05 18.79 35.04
CA GLY A 189 -3.59 17.76 35.98
C GLY A 189 -4.65 17.29 36.97
N ASP A 190 -5.58 18.16 37.37
CA ASP A 190 -6.64 17.79 38.34
C ASP A 190 -7.68 16.81 37.79
N CYS A 191 -7.78 16.69 36.46
CA CYS A 191 -8.75 15.80 35.80
C CYS A 191 -8.13 14.89 34.74
N ASP A 192 -6.80 14.85 34.62
CA ASP A 192 -6.06 14.10 33.59
C ASP A 192 -6.67 14.25 32.18
N ALA A 193 -6.99 15.49 31.80
CA ALA A 193 -7.66 15.82 30.54
C ALA A 193 -9.06 15.24 30.29
N LYS A 194 -9.71 14.63 31.30
CA LYS A 194 -11.06 14.07 31.17
C LYS A 194 -12.19 15.09 31.34
N GLY A 195 -11.90 16.27 31.89
CA GLY A 195 -12.90 17.32 32.16
C GLY A 195 -13.86 17.03 33.33
N GLU A 196 -13.84 15.81 33.86
CA GLU A 196 -14.68 15.37 34.97
C GLU A 196 -13.82 14.82 36.11
N ILE A 197 -14.26 15.07 37.34
CA ILE A 197 -13.64 14.57 38.57
C ILE A 197 -14.65 13.63 39.23
N ILE A 198 -14.14 12.46 39.63
CA ILE A 198 -14.89 11.47 40.40
C ILE A 198 -14.13 11.21 41.69
N ASP A 199 -14.79 11.49 42.82
CA ASP A 199 -14.28 11.20 44.15
C ASP A 199 -13.88 9.71 44.25
N PRO A 200 -12.67 9.37 44.73
CA PRO A 200 -12.17 8.00 44.76
C PRO A 200 -13.12 6.99 45.43
N LYS A 201 -13.86 7.43 46.45
CA LYS A 201 -14.85 6.63 47.19
C LYS A 201 -16.09 6.26 46.37
N HIS A 202 -16.38 7.03 45.32
CA HIS A 202 -17.58 6.87 44.49
C HIS A 202 -17.27 6.35 43.07
N ARG A 203 -16.01 6.01 42.79
CA ARG A 203 -15.61 5.35 41.55
C ARG A 203 -16.27 3.98 41.47
N CYS A 204 -16.66 3.59 40.25
CA CYS A 204 -17.18 2.26 40.00
C CYS A 204 -16.09 1.22 40.34
N LYS A 205 -16.44 0.17 41.09
CA LYS A 205 -15.50 -0.88 41.50
C LYS A 205 -14.99 -1.71 40.32
N VAL A 206 -15.79 -1.84 39.26
CA VAL A 206 -15.47 -2.69 38.09
C VAL A 206 -14.53 -1.98 37.12
N CYS A 207 -14.87 -0.76 36.70
CA CYS A 207 -14.05 0.00 35.74
C CYS A 207 -13.05 0.97 36.40
N SER A 208 -13.06 1.09 37.74
CA SER A 208 -12.22 2.02 38.51
C SER A 208 -12.29 3.48 38.02
N GLY A 209 -13.45 3.90 37.51
CA GLY A 209 -13.64 5.25 36.93
C GLY A 209 -13.29 5.39 35.45
N LYS A 210 -12.88 4.32 34.76
CA LYS A 210 -12.55 4.33 33.32
C LYS A 210 -13.76 4.28 32.39
N LYS A 211 -14.97 4.03 32.93
CA LYS A 211 -16.26 3.96 32.19
C LYS A 211 -16.40 2.75 31.24
N VAL A 212 -15.29 2.16 30.80
CA VAL A 212 -15.24 0.97 29.93
C VAL A 212 -14.49 -0.18 30.60
N ASN A 213 -14.78 -1.40 30.17
CA ASN A 213 -14.09 -2.63 30.58
C ASN A 213 -13.53 -3.35 29.34
N SER A 214 -12.41 -4.04 29.47
CA SER A 214 -11.89 -4.88 28.39
C SER A 214 -12.59 -6.24 28.39
N GLU A 215 -13.19 -6.61 27.27
CA GLU A 215 -13.86 -7.89 27.05
C GLU A 215 -13.18 -8.62 25.89
N ARG A 216 -12.98 -9.93 26.05
CA ARG A 216 -12.46 -10.80 24.99
C ARG A 216 -13.62 -11.41 24.22
N LYS A 217 -13.76 -11.05 22.95
CA LYS A 217 -14.77 -11.59 22.04
C LYS A 217 -14.11 -12.41 20.93
N VAL A 218 -14.68 -13.57 20.62
CA VAL A 218 -14.23 -14.39 19.49
C VAL A 218 -15.15 -14.10 18.31
N LEU A 219 -14.58 -13.60 17.21
CA LEU A 219 -15.27 -13.42 15.94
C LEU A 219 -14.97 -14.62 15.03
N GLU A 220 -16.00 -15.16 14.39
CA GLU A 220 -15.85 -16.21 13.39
C GLU A 220 -15.75 -15.58 12.01
N VAL A 221 -14.57 -15.70 11.41
CA VAL A 221 -14.24 -15.17 10.10
C VAL A 221 -14.44 -16.28 9.08
N HIS A 222 -15.44 -16.12 8.23
CA HIS A 222 -15.70 -17.02 7.13
C HIS A 222 -14.80 -16.66 5.95
N ILE A 223 -13.87 -17.55 5.62
CA ILE A 223 -13.04 -17.47 4.42
C ILE A 223 -13.69 -18.38 3.40
N ASP A 224 -14.36 -17.76 2.45
CA ASP A 224 -15.04 -18.45 1.36
C ASP A 224 -14.03 -18.92 0.30
N ARG A 225 -14.46 -19.91 -0.48
CA ARG A 225 -13.67 -20.45 -1.59
C ARG A 225 -13.45 -19.38 -2.65
N GLY A 226 -12.21 -19.23 -3.08
CA GLY A 226 -11.85 -18.32 -4.16
C GLY A 226 -11.67 -16.86 -3.74
N MET A 227 -11.81 -16.53 -2.45
CA MET A 227 -11.50 -15.19 -1.93
C MET A 227 -10.09 -14.77 -2.33
N LYS A 228 -9.89 -13.47 -2.58
CA LYS A 228 -8.62 -12.90 -3.03
C LYS A 228 -7.91 -12.20 -1.87
N GLY A 229 -6.59 -12.20 -1.89
CA GLY A 229 -5.80 -11.35 -0.98
C GLY A 229 -6.22 -9.88 -1.10
N GLY A 230 -6.27 -9.19 0.05
CA GLY A 230 -6.73 -7.80 0.16
C GLY A 230 -8.23 -7.62 0.33
N GLN A 231 -9.04 -8.69 0.18
CA GLN A 231 -10.48 -8.62 0.42
C GLN A 231 -10.79 -8.35 1.90
N GLN A 232 -11.83 -7.54 2.14
CA GLN A 232 -12.18 -7.07 3.47
C GLN A 232 -13.50 -7.68 3.95
N ILE A 233 -13.51 -8.19 5.18
CA ILE A 233 -14.71 -8.68 5.88
C ILE A 233 -14.98 -7.70 7.02
N THR A 234 -16.14 -7.05 7.01
CA THR A 234 -16.48 -6.01 8.00
C THR A 234 -17.48 -6.53 9.02
N PHE A 235 -17.16 -6.35 10.30
CA PHE A 235 -18.05 -6.61 11.42
C PHE A 235 -18.52 -5.28 12.01
N ASN A 236 -19.77 -4.93 11.72
CA ASN A 236 -20.32 -3.62 12.06
C ASN A 236 -20.48 -3.43 13.58
N GLY A 237 -20.03 -2.30 14.11
CA GLY A 237 -20.20 -1.94 15.53
C GLY A 237 -19.42 -2.82 16.53
N GLU A 238 -18.49 -3.64 16.05
CA GLU A 238 -17.69 -4.54 16.90
C GLU A 238 -16.38 -3.91 17.42
N SER A 239 -16.06 -2.67 17.03
CA SER A 239 -14.89 -1.94 17.52
C SER A 239 -15.09 -1.45 18.98
N ASP A 240 -14.10 -0.73 19.49
CA ASP A 240 -14.11 -0.17 20.84
C ASP A 240 -15.30 0.77 21.07
N GLN A 241 -15.99 0.55 22.18
CA GLN A 241 -17.08 1.39 22.64
C GLN A 241 -16.56 2.49 23.56
N ALA A 242 -17.08 3.70 23.39
CA ALA A 242 -16.86 4.81 24.29
C ALA A 242 -18.19 5.49 24.65
N PRO A 243 -18.36 6.00 25.88
CA PRO A 243 -19.57 6.71 26.27
C PRO A 243 -19.88 7.88 25.33
N GLY A 244 -21.12 7.96 24.83
CA GLY A 244 -21.56 9.02 23.91
C GLY A 244 -21.05 8.92 22.47
N THR A 245 -20.44 7.79 22.10
CA THR A 245 -19.87 7.52 20.77
C THR A 245 -20.47 6.23 20.21
N ILE A 246 -20.85 6.23 18.93
CA ILE A 246 -21.30 5.00 18.24
C ILE A 246 -20.06 4.16 17.96
N PRO A 247 -20.02 2.85 18.29
CA PRO A 247 -18.84 2.03 18.04
C PRO A 247 -18.48 2.01 16.55
N GLY A 248 -17.17 1.95 16.28
CA GLY A 248 -16.66 1.72 14.93
C GLY A 248 -16.85 0.26 14.49
N ASP A 249 -16.36 -0.04 13.30
CA ASP A 249 -16.42 -1.37 12.71
C ASP A 249 -15.07 -2.08 12.85
N VAL A 250 -15.09 -3.42 12.92
CA VAL A 250 -13.86 -4.23 12.81
C VAL A 250 -13.74 -4.69 11.37
N VAL A 251 -12.69 -4.22 10.68
CA VAL A 251 -12.41 -4.57 9.29
C VAL A 251 -11.29 -5.61 9.28
N ILE A 252 -11.61 -6.82 8.86
CA ILE A 252 -10.65 -7.90 8.71
C ILE A 252 -10.16 -7.93 7.27
N VAL A 253 -8.88 -7.69 7.07
CA VAL A 253 -8.23 -7.76 5.75
C VAL A 253 -7.55 -9.11 5.62
N ILE A 254 -7.90 -9.85 4.57
CA ILE A 254 -7.29 -11.15 4.27
C ILE A 254 -5.94 -10.91 3.61
N GLU A 255 -4.88 -11.49 4.15
CA GLU A 255 -3.55 -11.48 3.55
C GLU A 255 -3.19 -12.88 3.08
N GLU A 256 -2.89 -13.02 1.78
CA GLU A 256 -2.47 -14.28 1.19
C GLU A 256 -1.00 -14.55 1.53
N LYS A 257 -0.72 -15.71 2.15
CA LYS A 257 0.64 -16.15 2.39
C LYS A 257 1.26 -16.72 1.11
N PRO A 258 2.54 -16.41 0.81
CA PRO A 258 3.24 -17.07 -0.28
C PRO A 258 3.29 -18.58 -0.04
N HIS A 259 3.10 -19.36 -1.10
CA HIS A 259 3.18 -20.81 -1.08
C HIS A 259 4.47 -21.27 -1.77
N GLU A 260 5.04 -22.39 -1.32
CA GLU A 260 6.34 -22.88 -1.80
C GLU A 260 6.29 -23.32 -3.27
N LEU A 261 5.24 -24.06 -3.65
CA LEU A 261 5.09 -24.62 -5.00
C LEU A 261 4.24 -23.79 -5.97
N PHE A 262 3.32 -22.97 -5.45
CA PHE A 262 2.25 -22.37 -6.25
C PHE A 262 2.25 -20.86 -6.11
N THR A 263 2.21 -20.17 -7.25
CA THR A 263 2.01 -18.72 -7.33
C THR A 263 0.65 -18.46 -7.96
N ARG A 264 -0.24 -17.82 -7.21
CA ARG A 264 -1.57 -17.46 -7.71
C ARG A 264 -1.52 -16.18 -8.53
N LYS A 265 -2.18 -16.18 -9.70
CA LYS A 265 -2.46 -14.97 -10.48
C LYS A 265 -3.93 -14.96 -10.87
N GLY A 266 -4.72 -14.18 -10.13
CA GLY A 266 -6.17 -14.16 -10.31
C GLY A 266 -6.79 -15.50 -9.91
N ASP A 267 -7.39 -16.18 -10.88
CA ASP A 267 -8.03 -17.48 -10.67
C ASP A 267 -7.13 -18.63 -11.17
N ASP A 268 -5.99 -18.32 -11.80
CA ASP A 268 -5.02 -19.29 -12.28
C ASP A 268 -3.87 -19.51 -11.28
N LEU A 269 -3.28 -20.71 -11.34
CA LEU A 269 -2.11 -21.10 -10.57
C LEU A 269 -0.90 -21.29 -11.47
N TYR A 270 0.28 -20.98 -10.94
CA TYR A 270 1.56 -21.19 -11.62
C TYR A 270 2.47 -22.01 -10.71
N CYS A 271 3.11 -23.05 -11.24
CA CYS A 271 4.15 -23.78 -10.52
C CYS A 271 5.36 -24.04 -11.42
N GLU A 272 6.51 -24.24 -10.79
CA GLU A 272 7.72 -24.67 -11.49
C GLU A 272 8.03 -26.11 -11.08
N VAL A 273 8.15 -27.00 -12.07
CA VAL A 273 8.42 -28.42 -11.87
C VAL A 273 9.69 -28.78 -12.62
N LYS A 274 10.59 -29.47 -11.92
CA LYS A 274 11.81 -30.01 -12.49
C LYS A 274 11.53 -31.40 -13.05
N ILE A 275 11.98 -31.66 -14.27
CA ILE A 275 11.87 -32.95 -14.94
C ILE A 275 13.25 -33.41 -15.43
N ASP A 276 13.45 -34.72 -15.48
CA ASP A 276 14.70 -35.30 -15.95
C ASP A 276 14.85 -35.11 -17.48
N LEU A 277 16.10 -35.04 -17.96
CA LEU A 277 16.39 -34.96 -19.39
C LEU A 277 15.76 -36.10 -20.20
N LEU A 278 15.73 -37.31 -19.65
CA LEU A 278 15.12 -38.46 -20.31
C LEU A 278 13.60 -38.28 -20.45
N THR A 279 12.92 -37.82 -19.40
CA THR A 279 11.49 -37.52 -19.41
C THR A 279 11.15 -36.38 -20.36
N ALA A 280 12.02 -35.38 -20.47
CA ALA A 280 11.86 -34.24 -21.37
C ALA A 280 11.96 -34.62 -22.86
N LEU A 281 12.74 -35.65 -23.21
CA LEU A 281 12.97 -36.11 -24.59
C LEU A 281 12.10 -37.31 -24.98
N GLY A 282 12.01 -38.31 -24.11
CA GLY A 282 11.37 -39.61 -24.37
C GLY A 282 9.92 -39.72 -23.91
N GLY A 283 9.41 -38.71 -23.22
CA GLY A 283 8.13 -38.79 -22.52
C GLY A 283 8.23 -39.52 -21.18
N GLY A 284 7.16 -39.47 -20.40
CA GLY A 284 7.11 -40.04 -19.05
C GLY A 284 5.95 -39.48 -18.25
N GLU A 285 6.02 -39.61 -16.93
CA GLU A 285 4.97 -39.14 -16.02
C GLU A 285 5.58 -38.45 -14.81
N PHE A 286 4.85 -37.47 -14.27
CA PHE A 286 5.17 -36.84 -13.00
C PHE A 286 3.89 -36.54 -12.23
N SER A 287 3.99 -36.41 -10.91
CA SER A 287 2.86 -36.06 -10.05
C SER A 287 3.12 -34.75 -9.32
N ILE A 288 2.08 -33.92 -9.21
CA ILE A 288 2.11 -32.69 -8.43
C ILE A 288 1.09 -32.82 -7.29
N LEU A 289 1.51 -32.53 -6.06
CA LEU A 289 0.59 -32.41 -4.93
C LEU A 289 -0.18 -31.08 -5.04
N HIS A 290 -1.50 -31.15 -5.17
CA HIS A 290 -2.37 -29.98 -5.26
C HIS A 290 -2.81 -29.48 -3.87
N LEU A 291 -3.60 -28.40 -3.84
CA LEU A 291 -3.97 -27.65 -2.63
C LEU A 291 -5.05 -28.34 -1.78
N ASP A 292 -5.65 -29.39 -2.31
CA ASP A 292 -6.65 -30.24 -1.68
C ASP A 292 -6.10 -31.63 -1.32
N ASP A 293 -4.78 -31.73 -1.21
CA ASP A 293 -4.02 -32.95 -0.91
C ASP A 293 -4.19 -34.06 -1.97
N ARG A 294 -4.73 -33.76 -3.16
CA ARG A 294 -4.79 -34.70 -4.30
C ARG A 294 -3.52 -34.61 -5.13
N ALA A 295 -3.03 -35.76 -5.58
CA ALA A 295 -1.91 -35.83 -6.53
C ALA A 295 -2.45 -35.78 -7.97
N VAL A 296 -2.09 -34.73 -8.71
CA VAL A 296 -2.39 -34.59 -10.13
C VAL A 296 -1.29 -35.28 -10.91
N HIS A 297 -1.63 -36.41 -11.54
CA HIS A 297 -0.74 -37.14 -12.43
C HIS A 297 -0.78 -36.55 -13.83
N VAL A 298 0.38 -36.16 -14.35
CA VAL A 298 0.54 -35.58 -15.68
C VAL A 298 1.41 -36.50 -16.52
N THR A 299 0.88 -36.94 -17.66
CA THR A 299 1.60 -37.77 -18.62
C THR A 299 2.11 -36.92 -19.77
N ILE A 300 3.41 -36.99 -20.01
CA ILE A 300 4.08 -36.41 -21.18
C ILE A 300 4.10 -37.47 -22.27
N LYS A 301 3.51 -37.15 -23.43
CA LYS A 301 3.42 -38.10 -24.53
C LYS A 301 4.81 -38.40 -25.10
N PRO A 302 5.16 -39.67 -25.34
CA PRO A 302 6.41 -40.01 -26.02
C PRO A 302 6.52 -39.33 -27.38
N GLY A 303 7.68 -38.72 -27.66
CA GLY A 303 7.94 -37.94 -28.88
C GLY A 303 7.60 -36.45 -28.77
N GLU A 304 6.97 -36.00 -27.67
CA GLU A 304 6.82 -34.58 -27.37
C GLU A 304 8.06 -34.07 -26.64
N VAL A 305 8.87 -33.25 -27.32
CA VAL A 305 10.08 -32.67 -26.72
C VAL A 305 9.72 -31.43 -25.90
N ILE A 306 10.05 -31.48 -24.60
CA ILE A 306 9.89 -30.34 -23.69
C ILE A 306 11.19 -29.57 -23.60
N LYS A 307 11.15 -28.30 -23.99
CA LYS A 307 12.27 -27.38 -23.83
C LYS A 307 12.28 -26.81 -22.41
N PRO A 308 13.46 -26.49 -21.82
CA PRO A 308 13.53 -25.77 -20.56
C PRO A 308 12.72 -24.46 -20.62
N GLY A 309 11.90 -24.21 -19.61
CA GLY A 309 11.03 -23.04 -19.53
C GLY A 309 9.72 -23.15 -20.31
N THR A 310 9.41 -24.31 -20.91
CA THR A 310 8.11 -24.53 -21.58
C THR A 310 6.98 -24.45 -20.55
N LEU A 311 5.94 -23.68 -20.86
CA LEU A 311 4.71 -23.60 -20.07
C LEU A 311 3.66 -24.57 -20.63
N LYS A 312 3.12 -25.43 -19.77
CA LYS A 312 2.01 -26.33 -20.08
C LYS A 312 0.82 -26.00 -19.21
N ARG A 313 -0.38 -26.07 -19.80
CA ARG A 313 -1.64 -25.79 -19.11
C ARG A 313 -2.34 -27.09 -18.71
N LEU A 314 -2.77 -27.16 -17.47
CA LEU A 314 -3.65 -28.19 -16.92
C LEU A 314 -5.01 -27.56 -16.66
N GLU A 315 -6.00 -27.96 -17.45
CA GLU A 315 -7.35 -27.39 -17.43
C GLU A 315 -8.08 -27.74 -16.13
N GLY A 316 -8.71 -26.74 -15.50
CA GLY A 316 -9.56 -26.93 -14.33
C GLY A 316 -8.83 -27.35 -13.04
N GLN A 317 -7.51 -27.12 -12.95
CA GLN A 317 -6.68 -27.37 -11.76
C GLN A 317 -6.18 -26.07 -11.09
N GLY A 318 -6.78 -24.92 -11.42
CA GLY A 318 -6.47 -23.61 -10.84
C GLY A 318 -7.29 -23.31 -9.58
N MET A 319 -7.38 -22.03 -9.20
CA MET A 319 -8.18 -21.59 -8.04
C MET A 319 -9.68 -21.52 -8.41
N PRO A 320 -10.59 -21.78 -7.46
CA PRO A 320 -12.00 -21.50 -7.66
C PRO A 320 -12.25 -20.00 -7.75
N SER A 321 -13.12 -19.59 -8.65
CA SER A 321 -13.61 -18.22 -8.73
C SER A 321 -14.56 -17.91 -7.56
N TYR A 322 -14.45 -16.73 -6.97
CA TYR A 322 -15.27 -16.34 -5.80
C TYR A 322 -16.78 -16.28 -6.11
N ARG A 323 -17.16 -15.87 -7.32
CA ARG A 323 -18.58 -15.66 -7.69
C ARG A 323 -19.25 -16.87 -8.33
N HIS A 324 -18.54 -17.53 -9.25
CA HIS A 324 -19.11 -18.59 -10.08
C HIS A 324 -18.69 -19.98 -9.61
N HIS A 325 -17.70 -20.08 -8.72
CA HIS A 325 -17.13 -21.33 -8.22
C HIS A 325 -16.58 -22.26 -9.31
N GLU A 326 -16.39 -21.74 -10.52
CA GLU A 326 -15.64 -22.40 -11.59
C GLU A 326 -14.14 -22.40 -11.25
N LEU A 327 -13.46 -23.49 -11.59
CA LEU A 327 -12.03 -23.65 -11.38
C LEU A 327 -11.28 -22.98 -12.54
N GLY A 328 -10.25 -22.21 -12.22
CA GLY A 328 -9.28 -21.72 -13.20
C GLY A 328 -8.32 -22.82 -13.68
N ASP A 329 -7.23 -22.41 -14.30
CA ASP A 329 -6.23 -23.31 -14.87
C ASP A 329 -4.91 -23.32 -14.07
N LEU A 330 -4.17 -24.43 -14.14
CA LEU A 330 -2.82 -24.54 -13.59
C LEU A 330 -1.79 -24.53 -14.72
N TYR A 331 -0.87 -23.56 -14.67
CA TYR A 331 0.24 -23.43 -15.59
C TYR A 331 1.51 -23.97 -14.95
N VAL A 332 2.04 -25.04 -15.54
CA VAL A 332 3.27 -25.70 -15.10
C VAL A 332 4.41 -25.24 -15.99
N LYS A 333 5.39 -24.55 -15.41
CA LYS A 333 6.66 -24.25 -16.05
C LYS A 333 7.60 -25.43 -15.84
N LEU A 334 7.99 -26.08 -16.94
CA LEU A 334 8.86 -27.24 -16.91
C LEU A 334 10.31 -26.82 -17.06
N THR A 335 11.13 -27.10 -16.05
CA THR A 335 12.57 -26.89 -16.06
C THR A 335 13.25 -28.26 -16.16
N VAL A 336 14.24 -28.39 -17.04
CA VAL A 336 14.92 -29.68 -17.26
C VAL A 336 16.16 -29.73 -16.38
N ASP A 337 16.29 -30.81 -15.59
CA ASP A 337 17.49 -31.09 -14.82
C ASP A 337 18.46 -31.92 -15.67
N PHE A 338 19.70 -31.46 -15.78
CA PHE A 338 20.73 -32.09 -16.59
C PHE A 338 21.68 -32.87 -15.68
N PRO A 339 22.12 -34.08 -16.08
CA PRO A 339 23.14 -34.79 -15.32
C PRO A 339 24.48 -34.04 -15.39
N ASP A 340 25.20 -33.98 -14.26
CA ASP A 340 26.49 -33.28 -14.16
C ASP A 340 27.56 -33.87 -15.09
N THR A 341 27.56 -35.19 -15.27
CA THR A 341 28.51 -35.91 -16.13
C THR A 341 27.83 -37.06 -16.87
N ILE A 342 28.34 -37.37 -18.06
CA ILE A 342 27.88 -38.50 -18.89
C ILE A 342 29.10 -39.36 -19.25
N ASP A 343 28.97 -40.67 -19.13
CA ASP A 343 30.00 -41.62 -19.55
C ASP A 343 30.25 -41.53 -21.06
N PRO A 344 31.51 -41.36 -21.51
CA PRO A 344 31.86 -41.31 -22.93
C PRO A 344 31.32 -42.49 -23.77
N ALA A 345 31.12 -43.66 -23.18
CA ALA A 345 30.59 -44.83 -23.87
C ALA A 345 29.13 -44.63 -24.36
N LEU A 346 28.34 -43.80 -23.66
CA LEU A 346 26.93 -43.54 -23.99
C LEU A 346 26.76 -42.51 -25.12
N ILE A 347 27.82 -41.77 -25.47
CA ILE A 347 27.79 -40.72 -26.49
C ILE A 347 27.41 -41.28 -27.86
N ALA A 348 27.93 -42.46 -28.23
CA ALA A 348 27.59 -43.11 -29.50
C ALA A 348 26.08 -43.43 -29.59
N GLY A 349 25.45 -43.80 -28.48
CA GLY A 349 24.01 -44.01 -28.39
C GLY A 349 23.23 -42.70 -28.60
N LEU A 350 23.69 -41.60 -27.98
CA LEU A 350 23.08 -40.28 -28.15
C LEU A 350 23.20 -39.75 -29.57
N GLU A 351 24.32 -39.98 -30.26
CA GLU A 351 24.51 -39.58 -31.66
C GLU A 351 23.57 -40.32 -32.63
N SER A 352 23.18 -41.55 -32.29
CA SER A 352 22.19 -42.30 -33.07
C SER A 352 20.74 -41.84 -32.82
N ALA A 353 20.46 -41.28 -31.64
CA ALA A 353 19.12 -40.94 -31.19
C ALA A 353 18.75 -39.45 -31.41
N LEU A 354 19.74 -38.56 -31.46
CA LEU A 354 19.55 -37.11 -31.60
C LEU A 354 19.81 -36.63 -33.05
N PRO A 355 19.31 -35.45 -33.43
CA PRO A 355 19.61 -34.84 -34.72
C PRO A 355 21.13 -34.70 -34.93
N PRO A 356 21.62 -34.77 -36.18
CA PRO A 356 23.03 -34.66 -36.48
C PRO A 356 23.58 -33.32 -35.99
N ARG A 357 24.82 -33.33 -35.50
CA ARG A 357 25.50 -32.12 -35.02
C ARG A 357 25.56 -31.10 -36.15
N THR A 358 25.20 -29.86 -35.85
CA THR A 358 25.41 -28.75 -36.78
C THR A 358 26.92 -28.58 -36.97
N PRO A 359 27.44 -28.62 -38.21
CA PRO A 359 28.86 -28.46 -38.45
C PRO A 359 29.31 -27.07 -37.98
N ALA A 360 30.52 -26.99 -37.43
CA ALA A 360 31.11 -25.72 -37.03
C ALA A 360 31.22 -24.79 -38.26
N GLN A 361 30.99 -23.50 -38.04
CA GLN A 361 31.12 -22.51 -39.10
C GLN A 361 32.57 -22.45 -39.58
N THR A 362 32.78 -22.70 -40.87
CA THR A 362 34.09 -22.58 -41.50
C THR A 362 34.33 -21.13 -41.91
N TYR A 363 35.54 -20.65 -41.66
CA TYR A 363 35.97 -19.31 -42.06
C TYR A 363 36.93 -19.42 -43.26
N PRO A 364 36.93 -18.44 -44.17
CA PRO A 364 37.91 -18.37 -45.27
C PRO A 364 39.35 -18.26 -44.73
N GLU A 365 40.34 -18.71 -45.51
CA GLU A 365 41.77 -18.76 -45.13
C GLU A 365 42.37 -17.42 -44.66
N ASN A 366 41.73 -16.30 -45.00
CA ASN A 366 42.15 -14.96 -44.59
C ASN A 366 41.80 -14.63 -43.13
N ILE A 367 41.10 -15.51 -42.42
CA ILE A 367 40.67 -15.31 -41.03
C ILE A 367 41.47 -16.27 -40.14
N HIS A 368 42.27 -15.72 -39.24
CA HIS A 368 42.99 -16.49 -38.23
C HIS A 368 41.99 -17.11 -37.25
N VAL A 369 42.02 -18.44 -37.10
CA VAL A 369 41.18 -19.18 -36.15
C VAL A 369 42.04 -19.59 -34.97
N ASP A 370 41.76 -19.01 -33.80
CA ASP A 370 42.42 -19.37 -32.54
C ASP A 370 41.70 -20.53 -31.86
N GLU A 371 42.45 -21.56 -31.46
CA GLU A 371 41.92 -22.63 -30.61
C GLU A 371 41.97 -22.22 -29.14
N VAL A 372 40.79 -22.05 -28.53
CA VAL A 372 40.66 -21.64 -27.13
C VAL A 372 39.99 -22.74 -26.33
N LYS A 373 40.53 -23.02 -25.12
CA LYS A 373 39.93 -23.95 -24.17
C LYS A 373 38.85 -23.22 -23.35
N LEU A 374 37.68 -23.84 -23.23
CA LEU A 374 36.64 -23.38 -22.30
C LEU A 374 37.11 -23.64 -20.87
N SER A 375 37.15 -22.58 -20.06
CA SER A 375 37.37 -22.66 -18.60
C SER A 375 36.17 -22.05 -17.89
N GLU A 376 35.85 -22.58 -16.71
CA GLU A 376 34.86 -21.93 -15.86
C GLU A 376 35.36 -20.55 -15.41
N PRO A 377 34.49 -19.53 -15.34
CA PRO A 377 34.87 -18.22 -14.84
C PRO A 377 35.31 -18.32 -13.38
N THR A 378 36.37 -17.59 -13.02
CA THR A 378 36.85 -17.53 -11.64
C THR A 378 35.84 -16.83 -10.73
N ASP A 379 35.88 -17.09 -9.42
CA ASP A 379 34.95 -16.47 -8.48
C ASP A 379 35.06 -14.93 -8.45
N ARG A 380 36.26 -14.40 -8.73
CA ARG A 380 36.49 -12.97 -8.89
C ARG A 380 35.75 -12.40 -10.11
N GLU A 381 35.74 -13.13 -11.22
CA GLU A 381 35.03 -12.74 -12.46
C GLU A 381 33.52 -12.93 -12.33
N LYS A 382 33.07 -14.01 -11.66
CA LYS A 382 31.65 -14.23 -11.33
C LYS A 382 31.08 -13.06 -10.50
N ARG A 383 31.85 -12.54 -9.53
CA ARG A 383 31.47 -11.37 -8.72
C ARG A 383 31.49 -10.05 -9.51
N ALA A 384 32.43 -9.89 -10.45
CA ALA A 384 32.52 -8.69 -11.28
C ALA A 384 31.42 -8.60 -12.37
N HIS A 385 30.96 -9.75 -12.87
CA HIS A 385 29.88 -9.83 -13.88
C HIS A 385 28.48 -10.06 -13.29
N GLY A 386 28.37 -10.24 -11.97
CA GLY A 386 27.10 -10.19 -11.26
C GLY A 386 26.55 -8.76 -11.28
N GLY A 387 25.58 -8.50 -12.15
CA GLY A 387 24.96 -7.18 -12.31
C GLY A 387 24.42 -6.57 -11.00
N PRO A 388 24.12 -5.25 -10.99
CA PRO A 388 23.80 -4.49 -9.79
C PRO A 388 22.45 -4.97 -9.21
N GLY A 389 22.50 -5.81 -8.18
CA GLY A 389 21.30 -6.33 -7.52
C GLY A 389 21.53 -7.44 -6.48
N GLY A 390 22.72 -8.04 -6.43
CA GLY A 390 23.04 -9.09 -5.46
C GLY A 390 23.65 -8.55 -4.15
N HIS A 391 22.89 -7.85 -3.32
CA HIS A 391 23.27 -7.68 -1.91
C HIS A 391 23.02 -8.99 -1.15
N SER A 392 23.94 -9.95 -1.28
CA SER A 392 24.10 -10.95 -0.23
C SER A 392 25.03 -10.35 0.82
N HIS A 393 24.44 -9.75 1.85
CA HIS A 393 25.13 -9.52 3.12
C HIS A 393 25.50 -10.89 3.70
N SER A 394 26.70 -11.39 3.41
CA SER A 394 27.38 -12.27 4.34
C SER A 394 28.00 -11.37 5.41
N HIS A 395 27.24 -11.16 6.50
CA HIS A 395 27.88 -11.14 7.81
C HIS A 395 28.63 -12.46 7.91
N ASP A 396 29.95 -12.41 8.03
CA ASP A 396 30.71 -13.16 9.02
C ASP A 396 32.20 -12.82 8.87
N ASP A 397 32.88 -12.84 10.01
CA ASP A 397 34.33 -12.80 10.23
C ASP A 397 35.03 -11.43 10.18
N MET A 398 34.82 -10.65 11.24
CA MET A 398 35.88 -9.83 11.83
C MET A 398 36.10 -10.31 13.26
N ASP A 399 36.87 -11.37 13.42
CA ASP A 399 37.55 -11.73 14.66
C ASP A 399 39.07 -11.61 14.44
N ASP A 400 39.67 -10.82 15.33
CA ASP A 400 41.06 -10.83 15.83
C ASP A 400 42.25 -10.83 14.86
N ASP A 401 43.08 -9.78 14.96
CA ASP A 401 44.39 -9.95 15.62
C ASP A 401 45.04 -8.60 15.95
N GLU A 402 45.31 -8.40 17.24
CA GLU A 402 46.26 -7.45 17.81
C GLU A 402 47.70 -7.87 17.47
N GLU A 403 48.54 -6.94 16.99
CA GLU A 403 49.82 -6.55 17.63
C GLU A 403 50.80 -5.83 16.68
N GLU A 404 51.29 -4.70 17.19
CA GLU A 404 52.63 -4.11 17.07
C GLU A 404 53.28 -3.78 15.71
N GLY A 405 53.58 -2.50 15.51
CA GLY A 405 54.52 -2.04 14.49
C GLY A 405 54.73 -0.52 14.46
N ALA A 406 55.80 -0.06 15.11
CA ALA A 406 56.14 1.34 15.39
C ALA A 406 56.56 2.21 14.17
N GLY A 407 56.00 3.44 14.09
CA GLY A 407 56.58 4.72 13.60
C GLY A 407 57.22 4.82 12.19
N PRO A 408 57.68 6.02 11.76
CA PRO A 408 57.66 7.33 12.40
C PRO A 408 57.04 8.48 11.55
N GLN A 409 56.70 9.55 12.26
CA GLN A 409 56.31 10.87 11.77
C GLN A 409 57.44 11.57 11.00
N VAL A 410 57.09 12.36 9.98
CA VAL A 410 57.97 13.39 9.41
C VAL A 410 57.23 14.72 9.39
N GLN A 411 57.80 15.68 10.12
CA GLN A 411 57.43 17.09 10.16
C GLN A 411 57.96 17.80 8.92
N CYS A 412 57.18 18.70 8.33
CA CYS A 412 57.70 19.76 7.47
C CYS A 412 57.30 21.11 8.06
N ALA A 413 58.31 21.88 8.44
CA ALA A 413 58.21 23.25 8.93
C ALA A 413 58.54 24.24 7.82
N GLN A 414 57.80 25.35 7.84
CA GLN A 414 58.14 26.72 7.46
C GLN A 414 58.36 27.07 5.97
N GLN A 415 57.47 27.92 5.45
CA GLN A 415 57.65 29.38 5.54
C GLN A 415 56.33 30.08 5.89
#